data_AF-A0A924K8S5-F1
#
_entry.id   AF-A0A924K8S5-F1
#
_cell.length_a   1.000
_cell.length_b   1.000
_cell.length_c   1.000
_cell.angle_alpha   90.00
_cell.angle_beta   90.00
_cell.angle_gamma   90.00
#
_symmetry.space_group_name_H-M   'P 1'
#
loop_
_entity.id
_entity.type
_entity.pdbx_description
1 polymer ?
#
loop_
_entity_poly.entity_id
_entity_poly.type
_entity_poly.pdbx_seq_one_letter_code
_entity_poly.pdbx_strand_id
1 'polypeptide(L)'
;VELAEFILKDMPEWTPDRIQKAMSRGESATLRLTERGPVLIAYGTTLVKEGRTFFFEDIYGLDRQLDEALRKHSASLAPTNGN
;
A
#
# COMPACT_ATOMS: atom_id res chain seq x y z
N VAL A 1 4.15 -11.45 -14.05
CA VAL A 1 4.73 -12.55 -13.23
C VAL A 1 5.79 -12.07 -12.24
N GLU A 2 6.31 -10.85 -12.40
CA GLU A 2 7.45 -10.29 -11.65
C GLU A 2 7.39 -10.45 -10.12
N LEU A 3 6.23 -10.17 -9.49
CA LEU A 3 6.11 -10.34 -8.03
C LEU A 3 6.29 -11.80 -7.59
N ALA A 4 5.77 -12.76 -8.36
CA ALA A 4 5.93 -14.18 -8.05
C ALA A 4 7.39 -14.62 -8.19
N GLU A 5 8.09 -14.15 -9.22
CA GLU A 5 9.53 -14.40 -9.40
C GLU A 5 10.35 -13.82 -8.24
N PHE A 6 10.04 -12.58 -7.83
CA PHE A 6 10.70 -11.94 -6.69
C PHE A 6 10.51 -12.72 -5.39
N ILE A 7 9.28 -13.17 -5.10
CA ILE A 7 8.95 -13.90 -3.87
C ILE A 7 9.54 -15.33 -3.89
N LEU A 8 9.60 -15.98 -5.05
CA LEU A 8 10.03 -17.37 -5.21
C LEU A 8 11.51 -17.54 -5.56
N LYS A 9 12.29 -16.46 -5.57
CA LYS A 9 13.71 -16.46 -5.99
C LYS A 9 14.59 -17.49 -5.26
N ASP A 10 14.24 -17.84 -4.02
CA ASP A 10 14.98 -18.79 -3.18
C ASP A 10 14.41 -20.23 -3.26
N MET A 11 13.51 -20.48 -4.21
CA MET A 11 12.87 -21.78 -4.46
C MET A 11 13.21 -22.23 -5.91
N PRO A 12 14.37 -22.88 -6.14
CA PRO A 12 14.90 -23.14 -7.47
C PRO A 12 14.01 -24.04 -8.35
N GLU A 13 13.09 -24.78 -7.75
CA GLU A 13 12.09 -25.57 -8.46
C GLU A 13 11.01 -24.71 -9.15
N TRP A 14 10.90 -23.43 -8.77
CA TRP A 14 9.98 -22.44 -9.34
C TRP A 14 10.66 -21.60 -10.41
N THR A 15 10.92 -22.22 -11.56
CA THR A 15 11.43 -21.50 -12.74
C THR A 15 10.39 -20.53 -13.31
N PRO A 16 10.82 -19.48 -14.06
CA PRO A 16 9.90 -18.53 -14.70
C PRO A 16 8.82 -19.22 -15.55
N ASP A 17 9.20 -20.21 -16.36
CA ASP A 17 8.26 -20.99 -17.18
C ASP A 17 7.21 -21.73 -16.33
N ARG A 18 7.63 -22.30 -15.19
CA ARG A 18 6.72 -22.99 -14.27
C ARG A 18 5.76 -22.01 -13.61
N ILE A 19 6.25 -20.84 -13.19
CA ILE A 19 5.43 -19.77 -12.61
C ILE A 19 4.38 -19.32 -13.62
N GLN A 20 4.79 -19.02 -14.86
CA GLN A 20 3.89 -18.59 -15.93
C GLN A 20 2.82 -19.65 -16.23
N LYS A 21 3.23 -20.92 -16.33
CA LYS A 21 2.31 -22.05 -16.55
C LYS A 21 1.33 -22.24 -15.39
N ALA A 22 1.77 -22.04 -14.15
CA ALA A 22 0.89 -22.13 -12.99
C ALA A 22 -0.15 -21.00 -12.97
N MET A 23 0.26 -19.76 -13.27
CA MET A 23 -0.64 -18.61 -13.31
C MET A 23 -1.68 -18.69 -14.43
N SER A 24 -1.35 -19.30 -15.57
CA SER A 24 -2.28 -19.42 -16.71
C SER A 24 -3.21 -20.63 -16.62
N ARG A 25 -3.05 -21.53 -15.65
CA ARG A 25 -3.80 -22.78 -15.55
C ARG A 25 -5.29 -22.59 -15.23
N GLY A 26 -5.70 -21.41 -14.72
CA GLY A 26 -7.08 -21.14 -14.33
C GLY A 26 -7.55 -21.88 -13.07
N GLU A 27 -6.64 -22.62 -12.41
CA GLU A 27 -6.87 -23.34 -11.17
C GLU A 27 -6.02 -22.76 -10.05
N SER A 28 -6.60 -22.58 -8.87
CA SER A 28 -5.85 -22.11 -7.70
C SER A 28 -4.89 -23.19 -7.17
N ALA A 29 -3.68 -22.77 -6.83
CA ALA A 29 -2.70 -23.57 -6.12
C ALA A 29 -2.19 -22.80 -4.91
N THR A 30 -1.97 -23.49 -3.80
CA THR A 30 -1.41 -22.91 -2.58
C THR A 30 0.02 -23.40 -2.41
N LEU A 31 0.95 -22.47 -2.21
CA LEU A 31 2.35 -22.75 -1.93
C LEU A 31 2.75 -22.06 -0.63
N ARG A 32 3.53 -22.76 0.20
CA ARG A 32 4.13 -22.19 1.39
C ARG A 32 5.52 -21.65 1.04
N LEU A 33 5.74 -20.37 1.32
CA LEU A 33 7.03 -19.71 1.10
C LEU A 33 8.07 -20.19 2.11
N THR A 34 9.31 -20.38 1.65
CA THR A 34 10.47 -20.69 2.49
C THR A 34 10.75 -19.56 3.47
N GLU A 35 10.76 -18.32 2.97
CA GLU A 35 10.89 -17.10 3.78
C GLU A 35 9.58 -16.31 3.82
N ARG A 36 9.24 -15.77 5.00
CA ARG A 36 8.06 -14.93 5.17
C ARG A 36 8.48 -13.46 5.14
N GLY A 37 8.14 -12.76 4.05
CA GLY A 37 8.27 -11.31 3.97
C GLY A 37 7.11 -10.61 4.70
N PRO A 38 7.36 -9.48 5.39
CA PRO A 38 6.28 -8.66 5.94
C PRO A 38 5.46 -8.04 4.81
N VAL A 39 4.15 -7.98 5.01
CA VAL A 39 3.21 -7.31 4.09
C VAL A 39 2.60 -6.12 4.82
N LEU A 40 2.82 -4.92 4.28
CA LEU A 40 2.20 -3.69 4.76
C LEU A 40 1.22 -3.18 3.71
N ILE A 41 -0.05 -3.07 4.10
CA ILE A 41 -1.08 -2.42 3.29
C ILE A 41 -1.32 -1.06 3.92
N ALA A 42 -0.89 -0.01 3.22
CA ALA A 42 -1.08 1.38 3.63
C ALA A 42 -1.94 2.11 2.59
N TYR A 43 -2.74 3.06 3.07
CA TYR A 43 -3.53 3.96 2.24
C TYR A 43 -3.08 5.39 2.47
N GLY A 44 -2.83 6.09 1.38
CA GLY A 44 -2.45 7.50 1.40
C GLY A 44 -2.79 8.13 0.06
N THR A 45 -3.30 9.35 0.13
CA THR A 45 -3.68 10.16 -1.03
C THR A 45 -2.54 11.05 -1.50
N THR A 46 -1.39 11.02 -0.80
CA THR A 46 -0.19 11.79 -1.12
C THR A 46 1.06 10.93 -0.98
N LEU A 47 1.97 10.99 -1.96
CA LEU A 47 3.26 10.30 -1.94
C LEU A 47 4.37 11.21 -2.45
N VAL A 48 5.52 11.22 -1.78
CA VAL A 48 6.73 11.88 -2.29
C VAL A 48 7.62 10.83 -2.96
N LYS A 49 7.91 11.03 -4.24
CA LYS A 49 8.82 10.19 -5.02
C LYS A 49 9.79 11.07 -5.79
N GLU A 50 11.10 10.80 -5.66
CA GLU A 50 12.16 11.56 -6.34
C GLU A 50 12.07 13.08 -6.10
N GLY A 51 11.74 13.49 -4.86
CA GLY A 51 11.57 14.89 -4.50
C GLY A 51 10.31 15.57 -5.07
N ARG A 52 9.46 14.84 -5.80
CA ARG A 52 8.19 15.33 -6.33
C ARG A 52 7.03 14.78 -5.50
N THR A 53 6.06 15.64 -5.24
CA THR A 53 4.83 15.26 -4.53
C THR A 53 3.76 14.86 -5.54
N PHE A 54 3.16 13.70 -5.31
CA PHE A 54 2.05 13.16 -6.10
C PHE A 54 0.81 13.10 -5.23
N PHE A 55 -0.31 13.52 -5.79
CA PHE A 55 -1.63 13.44 -5.16
C PHE A 55 -2.50 12.44 -5.93
N PHE A 56 -3.34 11.70 -5.21
CA PHE A 56 -4.19 10.65 -5.70
C PHE A 56 -5.63 10.87 -5.23
N GLU A 57 -6.59 10.23 -5.91
CA GLU A 57 -7.99 10.31 -5.55
C GLU A 57 -8.25 9.66 -4.18
N ASP A 58 -8.97 10.38 -3.31
CA ASP A 58 -9.38 9.90 -2.01
C ASP A 58 -10.67 9.05 -2.08
N ILE A 59 -10.55 7.84 -2.59
CA ILE A 59 -11.70 6.93 -2.79
C ILE A 59 -12.38 6.51 -1.49
N TYR A 60 -11.71 6.63 -0.33
CA TYR A 60 -12.29 6.32 0.98
C TYR A 60 -12.79 7.57 1.73
N GLY A 61 -12.63 8.77 1.17
CA GLY A 61 -13.12 10.01 1.79
C GLY A 61 -12.49 10.32 3.16
N LEU A 62 -11.26 9.86 3.40
CA LEU A 62 -10.54 10.06 4.65
C LEU A 62 -9.95 11.47 4.77
N ASP A 63 -9.61 12.10 3.65
CA ASP A 63 -8.99 13.44 3.64
C ASP A 63 -9.97 14.50 4.13
N ARG A 64 -11.26 14.38 3.79
CA ARG A 64 -12.30 15.26 4.32
C ARG A 64 -12.40 15.17 5.84
N GLN A 65 -12.37 13.95 6.38
CA GLN A 65 -12.43 13.74 7.82
C GLN A 65 -11.20 14.31 8.52
N LEU A 66 -10.03 14.15 7.90
CA LEU A 66 -8.78 14.71 8.37
C LEU A 66 -8.83 16.25 8.37
N ASP A 67 -9.28 16.90 7.30
CA ASP A 67 -9.41 18.36 7.21
C ASP A 67 -10.35 18.91 8.30
N GLU A 68 -11.51 18.28 8.51
CA GLU A 68 -12.44 18.66 9.58
C GLU A 68 -11.80 18.55 10.98
N ALA A 69 -11.07 17.46 11.24
CA ALA A 69 -10.39 17.26 12.51
C ALA A 69 -9.27 18.30 12.73
N LEU A 70 -8.48 18.59 11.70
CA LEU A 70 -7.42 19.60 11.74
C LEU A 70 -8.00 21.00 12.00
N ARG A 71 -9.08 21.38 11.32
CA ARG A 71 -9.75 22.68 11.56
C ARG A 71 -10.27 22.82 12.98
N LYS A 72 -10.93 21.79 13.51
CA LYS A 72 -11.41 21.76 14.91
C LYS A 72 -10.25 21.92 15.88
N HIS A 73 -9.16 21.21 15.65
CA HIS A 73 -7.96 21.30 16.49
C HIS A 73 -7.34 22.70 16.43
N SER A 74 -7.14 23.27 15.25
CA SER A 74 -6.62 24.63 15.09
C SER A 74 -7.50 25.68 15.78
N ALA A 75 -8.83 25.53 15.71
CA ALA A 75 -9.76 26.43 16.40
C ALA A 75 -9.63 26.33 17.93
N SER A 76 -9.38 25.13 18.47
CA SER A 76 -9.16 24.95 19.92
C SER A 76 -7.85 25.56 20.43
N LEU A 77 -6.86 25.75 19.55
CA LEU A 77 -5.58 26.37 19.85
C LEU A 77 -5.60 27.90 19.67
N ALA A 78 -6.62 28.45 19.04
CA ALA A 78 -6.74 29.91 18.90
C ALA A 78 -6.91 30.52 20.29
N PRO A 79 -6.13 31.56 20.66
CA PRO A 79 -6.26 32.19 21.96
C PRO A 79 -7.68 32.76 22.07
N THR A 80 -8.40 32.38 23.13
CA THR A 80 -9.61 33.07 23.55
C THR A 80 -9.19 34.48 23.96
N ASN A 81 -9.24 35.43 23.01
CA ASN A 81 -9.18 36.85 23.34
C ASN A 81 -10.49 37.21 24.04
N GLY A 82 -10.54 36.95 25.35
CA GLY A 82 -11.61 37.33 26.26
C GLY A 82 -11.19 38.55 27.09
N ASN A 83 -12.01 39.60 26.96
CA ASN A 83 -12.01 40.85 27.73
C ASN A 83 -11.96 40.66 29.25
#